data_AF-A0A1J7GHA1-F1
#
_entry.id   AF-A0A1J7GHA1-F1
#
_cell.length_a   1.000
_cell.length_b   1.000
_cell.length_c   1.000
_cell.angle_alpha   90.00
_cell.angle_beta   90.00
_cell.angle_gamma   90.00
#
_symmetry.space_group_name_H-M   'P 1'
#
loop_
_entity.id
_entity.type
_entity.pdbx_description
1 polymer ?
#
loop_
_entity_poly.entity_id
_entity_poly.type
_entity_poly.pdbx_seq_one_letter_code
_entity_poly.pdbx_strand_id
1 'polypeptide(L)'
;MSAIPKTEKNGIAVVDIDIDDDDIDAAAGDYIVGSSSKPPSFQGHLDHARVHPKFLHTNATSHKWAFGAIAELVDNAVDEIQNGATYVKVDRVHIIKDNSPALSFLDNGGGMSPESLRKCMSLGYSSKKSKTTIGQYGNGFKTSTMRLGADAIVFSRATCSGKLERLLDPRFRLHRDTISLCQPSAPRFTVLLSGRAKNHRSSTIPIDFDISGHWAEPIIYGSQDDWSAHLKTILEWSPFTSKEELMLQFDDIGLHGTKVVIYNLWLNDEGIYELSFDDDAEDIRLRDEANQGDMKKLHKKAVQLQSHISYRMRYSLRAYVSMLYLKKFSNFQIILRGKPVDQFNIADELNYSQIVSYRPQLAMGSNEAAVLTTIGFIKEAPNLNVSGFNVYHKNRLIKISEKL
;
A
#
# COMPACT_ATOMS: atom_id res chain seq x y z
N MET A 1 -48.00 38.20 19.41
CA MET A 1 -48.73 37.10 18.74
C MET A 1 -48.45 37.21 17.25
N SER A 2 -47.90 36.26 16.51
CA SER A 2 -47.34 34.95 16.80
C SER A 2 -46.56 34.62 15.53
N ALA A 3 -45.23 34.49 15.64
CA ALA A 3 -44.40 33.92 14.59
C ALA A 3 -44.66 32.40 14.56
N ILE A 4 -44.90 31.85 13.37
CA ILE A 4 -44.77 30.41 13.09
C ILE A 4 -44.05 30.25 11.75
N PRO A 5 -43.12 29.29 11.63
CA PRO A 5 -41.92 29.42 10.81
C PRO A 5 -42.00 28.67 9.48
N LYS A 6 -41.15 29.13 8.55
CA LYS A 6 -40.73 28.38 7.36
C LYS A 6 -40.01 27.11 7.78
N THR A 7 -40.55 25.95 7.43
CA THR A 7 -39.83 24.68 7.44
C THR A 7 -39.08 24.53 6.12
N GLU A 8 -37.83 24.97 6.06
CA GLU A 8 -36.88 24.51 5.05
C GLU A 8 -36.48 23.07 5.38
N LYS A 9 -36.95 22.12 4.56
CA LYS A 9 -36.44 20.76 4.53
C LYS A 9 -35.05 20.78 3.87
N ASN A 10 -34.01 21.03 4.65
CA ASN A 10 -32.63 20.76 4.23
C ASN A 10 -32.37 19.26 4.34
N GLY A 11 -32.70 18.52 3.28
CA GLY A 11 -32.19 17.17 3.03
C GLY A 11 -31.13 17.26 1.94
N ILE A 12 -29.87 16.93 2.25
CA ILE A 12 -28.75 17.06 1.33
C ILE A 12 -28.00 15.72 1.19
N ALA A 13 -27.65 15.48 -0.08
CA ALA A 13 -27.10 14.33 -0.79
C ALA A 13 -25.90 13.55 -0.19
N VAL A 14 -25.83 12.26 -0.52
CA VAL A 14 -24.63 11.40 -0.47
C VAL A 14 -24.21 11.03 -1.89
N VAL A 15 -22.92 11.09 -2.26
CA VAL A 15 -22.38 10.95 -3.64
C VAL A 15 -21.21 9.97 -3.73
N ASP A 16 -21.22 9.11 -4.77
CA ASP A 16 -20.09 8.26 -5.21
C ASP A 16 -19.52 8.76 -6.55
N ILE A 17 -18.21 9.05 -6.62
CA ILE A 17 -17.52 9.55 -7.82
C ILE A 17 -16.66 8.44 -8.45
N ASP A 18 -16.92 8.09 -9.71
CA ASP A 18 -16.02 7.29 -10.57
C ASP A 18 -15.40 8.20 -11.64
N ILE A 19 -14.08 8.15 -11.80
CA ILE A 19 -13.32 8.91 -12.80
C ILE A 19 -12.68 7.88 -13.74
N ASP A 20 -13.29 7.70 -14.90
CA ASP A 20 -12.70 6.95 -16.02
C ASP A 20 -11.89 7.93 -16.89
N ASP A 21 -10.57 7.73 -16.96
CA ASP A 21 -9.65 8.49 -17.81
C ASP A 21 -9.19 7.62 -18.99
N ASP A 22 -10.02 7.53 -20.03
CA ASP A 22 -9.51 7.24 -21.38
C ASP A 22 -9.05 8.56 -22.03
N ASP A 23 -7.83 8.56 -22.54
CA ASP A 23 -7.20 9.61 -23.36
C ASP A 23 -7.00 11.02 -22.78
N ILE A 24 -5.91 11.18 -22.00
CA ILE A 24 -5.11 12.40 -21.98
C ILE A 24 -3.60 12.08 -21.98
N ASP A 25 -2.91 12.45 -23.05
CA ASP A 25 -1.47 12.66 -23.08
C ASP A 25 -1.18 14.02 -22.43
N ALA A 26 -0.47 14.01 -21.30
CA ALA A 26 0.03 15.22 -20.67
C ALA A 26 1.45 15.50 -21.17
N ALA A 27 1.55 16.33 -22.21
CA ALA A 27 2.79 16.97 -22.60
C ALA A 27 3.21 17.95 -21.49
N ALA A 28 4.28 17.61 -20.76
CA ALA A 28 4.97 18.58 -19.90
C ALA A 28 5.73 19.57 -20.80
N GLY A 29 5.50 20.86 -20.58
CA GLY A 29 5.95 21.94 -21.46
C GLY A 29 7.46 21.96 -21.72
N ASP A 30 7.80 22.21 -22.99
CA ASP A 30 9.15 22.54 -23.44
C ASP A 30 9.57 23.89 -22.85
N TYR A 31 10.52 23.85 -21.92
CA TYR A 31 11.34 25.01 -21.56
C TYR A 31 12.61 24.99 -22.42
N ILE A 32 12.70 25.96 -23.34
CA ILE A 32 13.89 26.20 -24.16
C ILE A 32 15.03 26.64 -23.24
N VAL A 33 16.01 25.76 -23.02
CA VAL A 33 17.26 26.11 -22.35
C VAL A 33 18.14 26.85 -23.36
N GLY A 34 18.31 28.16 -23.14
CA GLY A 34 19.24 28.98 -23.91
C GLY A 34 20.66 28.43 -23.82
N SER A 35 21.29 28.24 -24.98
CA SER A 35 22.68 27.80 -25.12
C SER A 35 23.61 28.79 -24.40
N SER A 36 24.22 28.36 -23.30
CA SER A 36 25.43 28.99 -22.76
C SER A 36 26.58 27.99 -22.80
N SER A 37 27.61 28.33 -23.58
CA SER A 37 28.83 27.57 -23.73
C SER A 37 29.66 27.67 -22.45
N LYS A 38 29.77 26.57 -21.71
CA LYS A 38 30.81 26.38 -20.68
C LYS A 38 31.52 25.04 -20.91
N PRO A 39 32.85 24.99 -20.70
CA PRO A 39 33.67 23.82 -21.04
C PRO A 39 33.35 22.64 -20.11
N PRO A 40 33.67 21.39 -20.52
CA PRO A 40 33.27 20.20 -19.79
C PRO A 40 33.96 20.16 -18.43
N SER A 41 33.19 20.24 -17.35
CA SER A 41 33.67 20.03 -15.99
C SER A 41 33.79 18.53 -15.70
N PHE A 42 34.93 18.16 -15.14
CA PHE A 42 35.28 16.83 -14.64
C PHE A 42 34.12 16.18 -13.85
N GLN A 43 33.55 15.10 -14.40
CA GLN A 43 32.64 14.21 -13.69
C GLN A 43 33.43 13.34 -12.72
N GLY A 44 33.52 13.74 -11.46
CA GLY A 44 34.17 12.91 -10.44
C GLY A 44 33.92 13.28 -8.98
N HIS A 45 33.34 14.44 -8.67
CA HIS A 45 33.23 14.87 -7.26
C HIS A 45 32.06 15.83 -7.00
N LEU A 46 30.84 15.42 -7.36
CA LEU A 46 29.65 16.11 -6.85
C LEU A 46 29.17 15.36 -5.60
N ASP A 47 29.05 16.08 -4.49
CA ASP A 47 28.44 15.53 -3.28
C ASP A 47 26.98 15.20 -3.56
N HIS A 48 26.65 13.91 -3.51
CA HIS A 48 25.27 13.46 -3.65
C HIS A 48 24.49 13.81 -2.38
N ALA A 49 23.26 14.30 -2.55
CA ALA A 49 22.34 14.47 -1.43
C ALA A 49 22.16 13.12 -0.70
N ARG A 50 22.51 13.07 0.58
CA ARG A 50 22.38 11.88 1.41
C ARG A 50 21.17 12.03 2.32
N VAL A 51 20.39 10.97 2.43
CA VAL A 51 19.25 10.89 3.34
C VAL A 51 19.77 10.46 4.71
N HIS A 52 19.60 11.32 5.71
CA HIS A 52 19.92 10.97 7.09
C HIS A 52 18.92 9.91 7.60
N PRO A 53 19.32 8.88 8.37
CA PRO A 53 18.39 7.84 8.85
C PRO A 53 17.15 8.36 9.59
N LYS A 54 17.28 9.51 10.29
CA LYS A 54 16.15 10.22 10.93
C LYS A 54 15.06 10.68 9.95
N PHE A 55 15.40 10.87 8.67
CA PHE A 55 14.43 11.28 7.64
C PHE A 55 13.30 10.27 7.46
N LEU A 56 13.55 8.96 7.63
CA LEU A 56 12.50 7.95 7.55
C LEU A 56 11.39 8.18 8.58
N HIS A 57 11.76 8.64 9.78
CA HIS A 57 10.81 8.99 10.84
C HIS A 57 10.09 10.31 10.53
N THR A 58 10.79 11.32 10.00
CA THR A 58 10.16 12.58 9.58
C THR A 58 9.17 12.36 8.44
N ASN A 59 9.49 11.47 7.50
CA ASN A 59 8.66 11.14 6.34
C ASN A 59 7.41 10.30 6.75
N ALA A 60 7.48 9.53 7.84
CA ALA A 60 6.33 8.80 8.39
C ALA A 60 5.18 9.72 8.85
N THR A 61 5.47 10.99 9.13
CA THR A 61 4.46 11.97 9.59
C THR A 61 3.41 12.34 8.52
N SER A 62 3.61 11.93 7.26
CA SER A 62 2.59 12.09 6.20
C SER A 62 1.29 11.36 6.52
N HIS A 63 1.37 10.24 7.26
CA HIS A 63 0.20 9.45 7.64
C HIS A 63 -0.27 9.82 9.04
N LYS A 64 -1.39 10.54 9.13
CA LYS A 64 -2.07 10.79 10.42
C LYS A 64 -2.81 9.55 10.94
N TRP A 65 -3.21 8.65 10.05
CA TRP A 65 -4.10 7.52 10.35
C TRP A 65 -3.46 6.19 9.93
N ALA A 66 -3.38 5.23 10.86
CA ALA A 66 -2.70 3.95 10.61
C ALA A 66 -3.31 3.14 9.46
N PHE A 67 -4.65 3.15 9.30
CA PHE A 67 -5.28 2.45 8.18
C PHE A 67 -4.90 3.01 6.81
N GLY A 68 -4.61 4.32 6.73
CA GLY A 68 -4.08 4.92 5.50
C GLY A 68 -2.73 4.33 5.09
N ALA A 69 -1.85 4.10 6.07
CA ALA A 69 -0.56 3.44 5.86
C ALA A 69 -0.73 1.96 5.46
N ILE A 70 -1.64 1.24 6.11
CA ILE A 70 -1.98 -0.15 5.73
C ILE A 70 -2.49 -0.19 4.29
N ALA A 71 -3.37 0.75 3.92
CA ALA A 71 -3.96 0.80 2.59
C ALA A 71 -2.92 1.07 1.50
N GLU A 72 -1.90 1.90 1.73
CA GLU A 72 -0.81 2.07 0.76
C GLU A 72 0.00 0.78 0.52
N LEU A 73 0.10 -0.10 1.52
CA LEU A 73 0.74 -1.40 1.35
C LEU A 73 -0.15 -2.38 0.58
N VAL A 74 -1.46 -2.36 0.83
CA VAL A 74 -2.45 -3.11 0.05
C VAL A 74 -2.48 -2.62 -1.40
N ASP A 75 -2.39 -1.31 -1.64
CA ASP A 75 -2.34 -0.71 -2.98
C ASP A 75 -1.17 -1.26 -3.81
N ASN A 76 -0.02 -1.50 -3.18
CA ASN A 76 1.13 -2.10 -3.88
C ASN A 76 0.85 -3.53 -4.35
N ALA A 77 0.11 -4.33 -3.57
CA ALA A 77 -0.28 -5.68 -3.97
C ALA A 77 -1.40 -5.67 -5.02
N VAL A 78 -2.34 -4.73 -4.94
CA VAL A 78 -3.39 -4.54 -5.97
C VAL A 78 -2.78 -4.12 -7.31
N ASP A 79 -1.75 -3.27 -7.30
CA ASP A 79 -1.00 -2.92 -8.52
C ASP A 79 -0.30 -4.14 -9.17
N GLU A 80 -0.10 -5.24 -8.44
CA GLU A 80 0.48 -6.49 -8.94
C GLU A 80 -0.55 -7.44 -9.57
N ILE A 81 -1.84 -7.09 -9.61
CA ILE A 81 -2.87 -7.87 -10.35
C ILE A 81 -2.46 -8.03 -11.82
N GLN A 82 -1.87 -6.99 -12.42
CA GLN A 82 -1.35 -7.05 -13.80
C GLN A 82 -0.19 -8.04 -13.98
N ASN A 83 0.48 -8.42 -12.88
CA ASN A 83 1.57 -9.39 -12.83
C ASN A 83 1.09 -10.76 -12.28
N GLY A 84 -0.23 -10.99 -12.24
CA GLY A 84 -0.80 -12.27 -11.83
C GLY A 84 -1.11 -12.41 -10.35
N ALA A 85 -1.04 -11.35 -9.54
CA ALA A 85 -1.49 -11.40 -8.16
C ALA A 85 -2.98 -11.75 -8.10
N THR A 86 -3.34 -12.68 -7.22
CA THR A 86 -4.73 -13.09 -6.99
C THR A 86 -5.16 -12.87 -5.54
N TYR A 87 -4.23 -12.56 -4.64
CA TYR A 87 -4.58 -12.16 -3.29
C TYR A 87 -3.52 -11.29 -2.62
N VAL A 88 -3.95 -10.60 -1.57
CA VAL A 88 -3.09 -10.10 -0.50
C VAL A 88 -3.65 -10.52 0.85
N LYS A 89 -2.80 -11.06 1.72
CA LYS A 89 -3.10 -11.41 3.10
C LYS A 89 -2.55 -10.33 4.02
N VAL A 90 -3.40 -9.79 4.89
CA VAL A 90 -3.02 -8.88 5.97
C VAL A 90 -3.32 -9.57 7.29
N ASP A 91 -2.29 -9.84 8.08
CA ASP A 91 -2.46 -10.60 9.33
C ASP A 91 -1.59 -10.05 10.47
N ARG A 92 -1.95 -10.45 11.68
CA ARG A 92 -1.11 -10.32 12.87
C ARG A 92 -0.25 -11.56 12.97
N VAL A 93 1.05 -11.38 13.13
CA VAL A 93 1.99 -12.45 13.47
C VAL A 93 2.62 -12.15 14.83
N HIS A 94 3.03 -13.21 15.54
CA HIS A 94 3.76 -13.08 16.79
C HIS A 94 5.25 -13.26 16.55
N ILE A 95 6.06 -12.36 17.07
CA ILE A 95 7.50 -12.49 17.07
C ILE A 95 7.88 -13.46 18.18
N ILE A 96 8.50 -14.59 17.83
CA ILE A 96 8.85 -15.64 18.79
C ILE A 96 9.82 -15.12 19.87
N LYS A 97 10.72 -14.20 19.49
CA LYS A 97 11.79 -13.67 20.36
C LYS A 97 11.27 -12.98 21.63
N ASP A 98 10.16 -12.24 21.53
CA ASP A 98 9.64 -11.40 22.62
C ASP A 98 8.11 -11.46 22.77
N ASN A 99 7.45 -12.32 21.99
CA ASN A 99 6.00 -12.47 21.89
C ASN A 99 5.24 -11.18 21.48
N SER A 100 5.95 -10.18 20.94
CA SER A 100 5.34 -8.95 20.49
C SER A 100 4.55 -9.16 19.18
N PRO A 101 3.47 -8.39 18.95
CA PRO A 101 2.74 -8.43 17.70
C PRO A 101 3.52 -7.72 16.58
N ALA A 102 3.40 -8.26 15.38
CA ALA A 102 3.85 -7.66 14.14
C ALA A 102 2.74 -7.75 13.08
N LEU A 103 2.77 -6.83 12.12
CA LEU A 103 1.88 -6.84 10.96
C LEU A 103 2.57 -7.54 9.80
N SER A 104 1.89 -8.51 9.19
CA SER A 104 2.35 -9.23 8.00
C SER A 104 1.45 -8.91 6.81
N PHE A 105 2.08 -8.54 5.70
CA PHE A 105 1.45 -8.37 4.39
C PHE A 105 2.07 -9.40 3.46
N LEU A 106 1.27 -10.27 2.84
CA LEU A 106 1.74 -11.29 1.91
C LEU A 106 0.89 -11.27 0.65
N ASP A 107 1.50 -10.94 -0.48
CA ASP A 107 0.89 -11.06 -1.80
C ASP A 107 1.55 -12.16 -2.63
N ASN A 108 0.81 -12.69 -3.61
CA ASN A 108 1.32 -13.62 -4.60
C ASN A 108 1.55 -12.95 -5.97
N GLY A 109 1.93 -11.67 -5.98
CA GLY A 109 2.27 -10.93 -7.20
C GLY A 109 3.57 -11.37 -7.85
N GLY A 110 4.08 -10.58 -8.80
CA GLY A 110 5.26 -10.96 -9.58
C GLY A 110 6.57 -10.97 -8.79
N GLY A 111 6.57 -10.39 -7.59
CA GLY A 111 7.75 -10.21 -6.74
C GLY A 111 8.76 -9.20 -7.30
N MET A 112 9.88 -9.04 -6.59
CA MET A 112 10.91 -8.06 -6.92
C MET A 112 12.26 -8.73 -7.11
N SER A 113 12.98 -8.31 -8.15
CA SER A 113 14.41 -8.61 -8.28
C SER A 113 15.21 -7.88 -7.18
N PRO A 114 16.43 -8.33 -6.87
CA PRO A 114 17.32 -7.61 -5.94
C PRO A 114 17.49 -6.12 -6.26
N GLU A 115 17.61 -5.78 -7.55
CA GLU A 115 17.72 -4.39 -7.99
C GLU A 115 16.41 -3.62 -7.78
N SER A 116 15.26 -4.23 -8.11
CA SER A 116 13.94 -3.65 -7.91
C SER A 116 13.67 -3.37 -6.44
N LEU A 117 14.04 -4.29 -5.54
CA LEU A 117 13.86 -4.09 -4.10
C LEU A 117 14.79 -2.99 -3.55
N ARG A 118 16.04 -2.91 -4.03
CA ARG A 118 16.93 -1.78 -3.70
C ARG A 118 16.36 -0.44 -4.16
N LYS A 119 15.74 -0.39 -5.35
CA LYS A 119 15.04 0.81 -5.85
C LYS A 119 13.79 1.14 -5.04
N CYS A 120 13.01 0.15 -4.63
CA CYS A 120 11.87 0.33 -3.74
C CYS A 120 12.26 1.09 -2.45
N MET A 121 13.47 0.84 -1.94
CA MET A 121 14.03 1.52 -0.77
C MET A 121 14.77 2.83 -1.06
N SER A 122 14.96 3.20 -2.33
CA SER A 122 15.56 4.47 -2.76
C SER A 122 14.47 5.55 -2.96
N LEU A 123 14.61 6.75 -2.39
CA LEU A 123 13.52 7.75 -2.39
C LEU A 123 13.18 8.21 -3.81
N GLY A 124 11.89 8.34 -4.11
CA GLY A 124 11.39 8.92 -5.37
C GLY A 124 11.50 8.00 -6.59
N TYR A 125 11.90 6.74 -6.42
CA TYR A 125 11.93 5.78 -7.52
C TYR A 125 10.59 5.07 -7.66
N SER A 126 9.93 5.28 -8.79
CA SER A 126 8.82 4.46 -9.26
C SER A 126 9.01 4.16 -10.75
N SER A 127 8.92 2.88 -11.12
CA SER A 127 8.83 2.47 -12.52
C SER A 127 7.38 2.38 -13.01
N LYS A 128 6.40 2.56 -12.12
CA LYS A 128 4.97 2.50 -12.43
C LYS A 128 4.58 3.78 -13.17
N LYS A 129 4.48 3.68 -14.50
CA LYS A 129 4.07 4.77 -15.40
C LYS A 129 2.66 4.59 -15.95
N SER A 130 1.97 3.50 -15.59
CA SER A 130 0.62 3.24 -16.07
C SER A 130 -0.35 4.26 -15.47
N LYS A 131 -1.34 4.66 -16.28
CA LYS A 131 -2.47 5.48 -15.82
C LYS A 131 -3.28 4.76 -14.74
N THR A 132 -3.33 3.43 -14.77
CA THR A 132 -4.15 2.58 -13.89
C THR A 132 -3.49 2.20 -12.57
N THR A 133 -2.18 2.38 -12.41
CA THR A 133 -1.48 2.05 -11.16
C THR A 133 -1.67 3.14 -10.11
N ILE A 134 -1.94 2.73 -8.87
CA ILE A 134 -2.17 3.61 -7.72
C ILE A 134 -0.82 4.20 -7.25
N GLY A 135 0.21 3.37 -7.12
CA GLY A 135 1.51 3.78 -6.60
C GLY A 135 2.37 4.52 -7.63
N GLN A 136 2.41 5.86 -7.58
CA GLN A 136 3.19 6.66 -8.55
C GLN A 136 4.44 7.33 -7.96
N TYR A 137 4.43 7.64 -6.66
CA TYR A 137 5.42 8.55 -6.07
C TYR A 137 6.71 7.88 -5.56
N GLY A 138 6.75 6.54 -5.46
CA GLY A 138 7.95 5.83 -4.97
C GLY A 138 8.29 6.13 -3.50
N ASN A 139 7.31 6.54 -2.70
CA ASN A 139 7.48 6.87 -1.27
C ASN A 139 6.56 6.06 -0.35
N GLY A 140 5.39 5.62 -0.84
CA GLY A 140 4.32 5.07 0.00
C GLY A 140 4.73 3.89 0.87
N PHE A 141 5.55 2.98 0.33
CA PHE A 141 6.08 1.86 1.10
C PHE A 141 6.83 2.29 2.38
N LYS A 142 7.66 3.34 2.28
CA LYS A 142 8.54 3.77 3.37
C LYS A 142 7.81 4.60 4.39
N THR A 143 6.97 5.52 3.93
CA THR A 143 6.12 6.32 4.80
C THR A 143 5.19 5.41 5.60
N SER A 144 4.63 4.38 4.95
CA SER A 144 3.70 3.46 5.57
C SER A 144 4.34 2.50 6.57
N THR A 145 5.44 1.84 6.18
CA THR A 145 6.16 0.93 7.09
C THR A 145 6.64 1.66 8.35
N MET A 146 7.23 2.85 8.18
CA MET A 146 7.74 3.65 9.30
C MET A 146 6.63 4.31 10.14
N ARG A 147 5.42 4.48 9.58
CA ARG A 147 4.25 4.94 10.36
C ARG A 147 3.70 3.84 11.25
N LEU A 148 3.80 2.58 10.84
CA LEU A 148 3.20 1.44 11.54
C LEU A 148 4.13 0.84 12.59
N GLY A 149 5.43 0.79 12.32
CA GLY A 149 6.42 0.29 13.27
C GLY A 149 7.80 0.91 13.07
N ALA A 150 8.68 0.66 14.03
CA ALA A 150 10.05 1.17 13.98
C ALA A 150 10.92 0.42 12.96
N ASP A 151 10.57 -0.81 12.65
CA ASP A 151 11.37 -1.70 11.81
C ASP A 151 10.47 -2.52 10.87
N ALA A 152 10.99 -2.81 9.68
CA ALA A 152 10.33 -3.67 8.70
C ALA A 152 11.34 -4.57 7.99
N ILE A 153 10.91 -5.78 7.68
CA ILE A 153 11.66 -6.75 6.89
C ILE A 153 10.83 -7.18 5.68
N VAL A 154 11.45 -7.16 4.51
CA VAL A 154 10.82 -7.53 3.24
C VAL A 154 11.48 -8.78 2.69
N PHE A 155 10.66 -9.77 2.37
CA PHE A 155 11.01 -10.96 1.62
C PHE A 155 10.36 -10.84 0.26
N SER A 156 11.11 -11.03 -0.81
CA SER A 156 10.51 -11.06 -2.14
C SER A 156 11.13 -12.16 -3.00
N ARG A 157 10.26 -12.83 -3.76
CA ARG A 157 10.62 -13.88 -4.72
C ARG A 157 10.07 -13.49 -6.07
N ALA A 158 10.95 -13.20 -7.02
CA ALA A 158 10.54 -12.87 -8.37
C ALA A 158 10.58 -14.09 -9.29
N THR A 159 9.54 -14.28 -10.10
CA THR A 159 9.62 -15.12 -11.29
C THR A 159 10.16 -14.30 -12.46
N CYS A 160 11.34 -14.65 -12.97
CA CYS A 160 11.82 -14.11 -14.25
C CYS A 160 11.09 -14.76 -15.43
N SER A 161 9.78 -14.53 -15.56
CA SER A 161 9.00 -14.95 -16.74
C SER A 161 8.93 -13.87 -17.83
N GLY A 162 9.36 -12.64 -17.55
CA GLY A 162 9.22 -11.47 -18.44
C GLY A 162 10.04 -11.46 -19.75
N LYS A 163 10.68 -12.56 -20.15
CA LYS A 163 11.33 -12.67 -21.47
C LYS A 163 10.75 -13.76 -22.37
N LEU A 164 9.99 -14.72 -21.86
CA LEU A 164 9.53 -15.84 -22.67
C LEU A 164 8.33 -15.45 -23.56
N GLU A 165 7.41 -14.62 -23.09
CA GLU A 165 6.25 -14.19 -23.89
C GLU A 165 6.62 -13.18 -24.99
N ARG A 166 7.66 -12.35 -24.78
CA ARG A 166 8.13 -11.38 -25.78
C ARG A 166 8.90 -12.03 -26.94
N LEU A 167 9.31 -13.29 -26.79
CA LEU A 167 9.96 -14.12 -27.81
C LEU A 167 8.97 -14.90 -28.68
N LEU A 168 7.67 -14.85 -28.38
CA LEU A 168 6.61 -15.55 -29.12
C LEU A 168 5.85 -14.62 -30.09
N ASP A 169 6.25 -13.35 -30.27
CA ASP A 169 5.76 -12.53 -31.39
C ASP A 169 6.41 -13.01 -32.70
N PRO A 170 5.66 -13.56 -33.67
CA PRO A 170 6.19 -14.05 -34.94
C PRO A 170 6.90 -12.98 -35.77
N ARG A 171 6.75 -11.69 -35.43
CA ARG A 171 7.32 -10.54 -36.17
C ARG A 171 8.74 -10.18 -35.77
N PHE A 172 9.27 -10.70 -34.66
CA PHE A 172 10.62 -10.36 -34.17
C PHE A 172 11.64 -11.48 -34.48
N ARG A 173 11.85 -11.78 -35.78
CA ARG A 173 13.02 -12.55 -36.21
C ARG A 173 14.25 -11.66 -36.20
N LEU A 174 14.93 -11.53 -35.06
CA LEU A 174 16.29 -11.00 -35.02
C LEU A 174 17.33 -12.13 -34.96
N HIS A 175 18.46 -11.87 -35.61
CA HIS A 175 19.50 -12.80 -36.05
C HIS A 175 19.99 -13.82 -35.01
N ARG A 176 20.33 -15.02 -35.54
CA ARG A 176 20.69 -16.25 -34.84
C ARG A 176 22.08 -16.27 -34.18
N ASP A 177 22.87 -15.19 -34.21
CA ASP A 177 24.29 -15.25 -33.83
C ASP A 177 24.65 -14.49 -32.54
N THR A 178 23.70 -14.32 -31.62
CA THR A 178 23.98 -13.84 -30.24
C THR A 178 23.19 -14.60 -29.19
N ILE A 179 23.09 -15.92 -29.35
CA ILE A 179 22.60 -16.82 -28.29
C ILE A 179 23.73 -17.01 -27.28
N SER A 180 23.94 -16.01 -26.46
CA SER A 180 24.67 -16.15 -25.20
C SER A 180 23.74 -15.70 -24.08
N LEU A 181 23.27 -16.68 -23.30
CA LEU A 181 22.74 -16.55 -21.94
C LEU A 181 21.41 -15.80 -21.78
N CYS A 182 20.32 -16.45 -22.17
CA CYS A 182 19.05 -16.34 -21.42
C CYS A 182 18.74 -17.73 -20.86
N GLN A 183 19.47 -18.13 -19.82
CA GLN A 183 18.94 -19.15 -18.91
C GLN A 183 17.74 -18.55 -18.17
N PRO A 184 16.70 -19.34 -17.84
CA PRO A 184 15.67 -18.90 -16.90
C PRO A 184 16.42 -18.45 -15.66
N SER A 185 16.38 -17.15 -15.34
CA SER A 185 17.10 -16.63 -14.18
C SER A 185 16.64 -17.44 -12.98
N ALA A 186 17.60 -18.11 -12.32
CA ALA A 186 17.39 -18.82 -11.08
C ALA A 186 16.43 -18.06 -10.15
N PRO A 187 15.54 -18.73 -9.41
CA PRO A 187 14.73 -18.05 -8.44
C PRO A 187 15.65 -17.31 -7.45
N ARG A 188 15.46 -16.00 -7.32
CA ARG A 188 16.25 -15.13 -6.45
C ARG A 188 15.39 -14.68 -5.29
N PHE A 189 15.98 -14.71 -4.11
CA PHE A 189 15.39 -14.18 -2.91
C PHE A 189 16.15 -12.95 -2.46
N THR A 190 15.41 -11.93 -2.06
CA THR A 190 16.00 -10.79 -1.36
C THR A 190 15.32 -10.63 -0.02
N VAL A 191 16.14 -10.60 1.03
CA VAL A 191 15.72 -10.13 2.35
C VAL A 191 16.27 -8.73 2.54
N LEU A 192 15.40 -7.82 2.97
CA LEU A 192 15.78 -6.45 3.22
C LEU A 192 15.29 -6.03 4.59
N LEU A 193 16.22 -5.67 5.46
CA LEU A 193 15.94 -5.05 6.74
C LEU A 193 16.00 -3.54 6.61
N SER A 194 14.96 -2.84 7.09
CA SER A 194 14.93 -1.39 7.21
C SER A 194 14.49 -0.99 8.61
N GLY A 195 15.26 -0.12 9.27
CA GLY A 195 14.95 0.29 10.64
C GLY A 195 16.17 0.74 11.46
N ARG A 196 16.07 0.69 12.78
CA ARG A 196 17.08 1.20 13.74
C ARG A 196 18.26 0.24 13.95
N ALA A 197 18.86 -0.27 12.88
CA ALA A 197 20.15 -0.95 12.98
C ALA A 197 21.22 0.08 13.42
N LYS A 198 21.47 0.17 14.73
CA LYS A 198 22.18 1.29 15.38
C LYS A 198 23.65 1.50 14.96
N ASN A 199 24.20 0.67 14.08
CA ASN A 199 25.63 0.69 13.74
C ASN A 199 25.95 0.81 12.24
N HIS A 200 24.96 0.97 11.36
CA HIS A 200 25.19 1.04 9.91
C HIS A 200 24.93 2.42 9.32
N ARG A 201 25.82 2.86 8.41
CA ARG A 201 25.68 4.12 7.65
C ARG A 201 24.50 4.10 6.67
N SER A 202 23.98 2.91 6.36
CA SER A 202 22.84 2.70 5.48
C SER A 202 21.61 2.34 6.30
N SER A 203 20.47 2.98 6.02
CA SER A 203 19.16 2.68 6.63
C SER A 203 18.55 1.35 6.18
N THR A 204 19.25 0.63 5.29
CA THR A 204 18.74 -0.55 4.60
C THR A 204 19.87 -1.57 4.40
N ILE A 205 19.61 -2.83 4.76
CA ILE A 205 20.57 -3.95 4.67
C ILE A 205 19.95 -5.06 3.82
N PRO A 206 20.39 -5.25 2.57
CA PRO A 206 19.94 -6.34 1.72
C PRO A 206 20.87 -7.56 1.80
N ILE A 207 20.28 -8.75 1.78
CA ILE A 207 20.95 -10.01 1.44
C ILE A 207 20.19 -10.72 0.33
N ASP A 208 20.93 -11.36 -0.56
CA ASP A 208 20.39 -12.04 -1.72
C ASP A 208 20.78 -13.52 -1.70
N PHE A 209 19.84 -14.41 -2.07
CA PHE A 209 20.07 -15.84 -2.22
C PHE A 209 19.68 -16.33 -3.61
N ASP A 210 20.45 -17.29 -4.12
CA ASP A 210 20.13 -18.13 -5.26
C ASP A 210 19.55 -19.46 -4.74
N ILE A 211 18.39 -19.85 -5.25
CA ILE A 211 17.74 -21.12 -4.91
C ILE A 211 17.43 -21.98 -6.15
N SER A 212 18.19 -21.80 -7.23
CA SER A 212 18.18 -22.75 -8.35
C SER A 212 18.77 -24.12 -7.97
N GLY A 213 19.64 -24.16 -6.96
CA GLY A 213 20.18 -25.39 -6.39
C GLY A 213 19.24 -26.09 -5.42
N HIS A 214 19.70 -27.21 -4.85
CA HIS A 214 18.98 -27.94 -3.80
C HIS A 214 18.98 -27.19 -2.44
N TRP A 215 19.79 -26.12 -2.32
CA TRP A 215 20.00 -25.33 -1.11
C TRP A 215 20.09 -23.84 -1.46
N ALA A 216 19.81 -22.98 -0.48
CA ALA A 216 19.94 -21.54 -0.64
C ALA A 216 21.39 -21.06 -0.54
N GLU A 217 21.94 -20.67 -1.68
CA GLU A 217 23.31 -20.17 -1.84
C GLU A 217 23.35 -18.64 -1.78
N PRO A 218 24.34 -18.03 -1.11
CA PRO A 218 24.46 -16.58 -1.04
C PRO A 218 24.84 -15.99 -2.41
N ILE A 219 24.16 -14.92 -2.83
CA ILE A 219 24.60 -14.09 -3.95
C ILE A 219 25.49 -12.97 -3.42
N ILE A 220 26.76 -13.00 -3.79
CA ILE A 220 27.79 -12.08 -3.29
C ILE A 220 28.08 -11.02 -4.36
N TYR A 221 27.72 -9.77 -4.08
CA TYR A 221 28.04 -8.63 -4.96
C TYR A 221 29.36 -7.92 -4.58
N GLY A 222 29.76 -8.03 -3.32
CA GLY A 222 30.98 -7.43 -2.75
C GLY A 222 31.92 -8.52 -2.24
N SER A 223 32.23 -8.51 -0.94
CA SER A 223 32.99 -9.59 -0.30
C SER A 223 32.09 -10.57 0.45
N GLN A 224 32.61 -11.78 0.70
CA GLN A 224 31.94 -12.77 1.54
C GLN A 224 31.76 -12.26 2.98
N ASP A 225 32.71 -11.46 3.47
CA ASP A 225 32.66 -10.88 4.81
C ASP A 225 31.53 -9.84 4.92
N ASP A 226 31.32 -9.02 3.88
CA ASP A 226 30.20 -8.07 3.84
C ASP A 226 28.85 -8.79 3.87
N TRP A 227 28.70 -9.83 3.05
CA TRP A 227 27.48 -10.63 3.03
C TRP A 227 27.22 -11.30 4.40
N SER A 228 28.27 -11.86 5.01
CA SER A 228 28.18 -12.51 6.33
C SER A 228 27.85 -11.50 7.44
N ALA A 229 28.39 -10.29 7.36
CA ALA A 229 28.07 -9.19 8.28
C ALA A 229 26.62 -8.70 8.13
N HIS A 230 26.11 -8.62 6.89
CA HIS A 230 24.71 -8.30 6.62
C HIS A 230 23.77 -9.37 7.17
N LEU A 231 24.06 -10.65 6.89
CA LEU A 231 23.27 -11.76 7.45
C LEU A 231 23.27 -11.71 8.97
N LYS A 232 24.45 -11.57 9.60
CA LYS A 232 24.55 -11.45 11.06
C LYS A 232 23.71 -10.30 11.61
N THR A 233 23.72 -9.16 10.92
CA THR A 233 22.90 -8.00 11.33
C THR A 233 21.40 -8.32 11.21
N ILE A 234 20.97 -8.98 10.14
CA ILE A 234 19.56 -9.39 9.98
C ILE A 234 19.16 -10.38 11.09
N LEU A 235 19.98 -11.38 11.41
CA LEU A 235 19.67 -12.36 12.45
C LEU A 235 19.64 -11.75 13.87
N GLU A 236 20.43 -10.70 14.10
CA GLU A 236 20.47 -10.02 15.40
C GLU A 236 19.26 -9.08 15.61
N TRP A 237 18.89 -8.32 14.56
CA TRP A 237 17.95 -7.20 14.64
C TRP A 237 16.57 -7.49 14.04
N SER A 238 16.39 -8.59 13.32
CA SER A 238 15.08 -9.01 12.81
C SER A 238 14.36 -9.96 13.79
N PRO A 239 13.06 -10.25 13.54
CA PRO A 239 12.32 -11.26 14.28
C PRO A 239 12.85 -12.69 14.12
N PHE A 240 13.72 -12.93 13.13
CA PHE A 240 14.22 -14.25 12.75
C PHE A 240 15.67 -14.40 13.21
N THR A 241 15.92 -15.43 14.02
CA THR A 241 17.19 -15.64 14.72
C THR A 241 18.12 -16.63 14.01
N SER A 242 17.61 -17.37 13.03
CA SER A 242 18.36 -18.35 12.24
C SER A 242 18.13 -18.18 10.73
N LYS A 243 19.06 -18.72 9.93
CA LYS A 243 18.91 -18.74 8.47
C LYS A 243 17.70 -19.60 8.09
N GLU A 244 17.47 -20.68 8.82
CA GLU A 244 16.36 -21.62 8.62
C GLU A 244 15.01 -20.90 8.80
N GLU A 245 14.87 -20.07 9.83
CA GLU A 245 13.67 -19.24 10.05
C GLU A 245 13.43 -18.22 8.93
N LEU A 246 14.49 -17.60 8.40
CA LEU A 246 14.40 -16.74 7.22
C LEU A 246 13.94 -17.53 5.99
N MET A 247 14.47 -18.75 5.81
CA MET A 247 14.11 -19.61 4.69
C MET A 247 12.64 -20.04 4.72
N LEU A 248 12.10 -20.34 5.91
CA LEU A 248 10.68 -20.67 6.08
C LEU A 248 9.74 -19.54 5.63
N GLN A 249 10.19 -18.29 5.65
CA GLN A 249 9.37 -17.18 5.14
C GLN A 249 9.18 -17.24 3.62
N PHE A 250 10.10 -17.87 2.90
CA PHE A 250 9.98 -18.04 1.45
C PHE A 250 9.07 -19.20 1.08
N ASP A 251 9.00 -20.23 1.91
CA ASP A 251 8.05 -21.33 1.73
C ASP A 251 6.61 -20.81 1.81
N ASP A 252 6.35 -19.85 2.71
CA ASP A 252 5.05 -19.16 2.84
C ASP A 252 4.72 -18.28 1.63
N ILE A 253 5.73 -17.68 0.97
CA ILE A 253 5.53 -16.91 -0.27
C ILE A 253 5.16 -17.82 -1.44
N GLY A 254 5.70 -19.04 -1.51
CA GLY A 254 5.51 -19.93 -2.65
C GLY A 254 6.42 -19.55 -3.82
N LEU A 255 5.92 -19.63 -5.06
CA LEU A 255 6.72 -19.51 -6.29
C LEU A 255 7.11 -18.07 -6.67
N HIS A 256 6.25 -17.11 -6.35
CA HIS A 256 6.47 -15.68 -6.53
C HIS A 256 5.59 -14.90 -5.57
N GLY A 257 6.04 -13.69 -5.22
CA GLY A 257 5.29 -12.80 -4.35
C GLY A 257 6.20 -11.96 -3.46
N THR A 258 5.57 -11.17 -2.60
CA THR A 258 6.27 -10.37 -1.60
C THR A 258 5.61 -10.52 -0.24
N LYS A 259 6.44 -10.69 0.79
CA LYS A 259 6.05 -10.67 2.19
C LYS A 259 6.73 -9.52 2.91
N VAL A 260 5.95 -8.67 3.56
CA VAL A 260 6.43 -7.55 4.38
C VAL A 260 6.01 -7.81 5.82
N VAL A 261 6.96 -7.82 6.74
CA VAL A 261 6.70 -7.93 8.17
C VAL A 261 7.15 -6.63 8.83
N ILE A 262 6.20 -5.91 9.42
CA ILE A 262 6.43 -4.68 10.18
C ILE A 262 6.33 -5.01 11.66
N TYR A 263 7.38 -4.70 12.39
CA TYR A 263 7.52 -5.07 13.79
C TYR A 263 8.06 -3.91 14.62
N ASN A 264 8.14 -4.10 15.93
CA ASN A 264 8.33 -3.00 16.88
C ASN A 264 7.28 -1.91 16.62
N LEU A 265 6.01 -2.34 16.59
CA LEU A 265 4.87 -1.47 16.34
C LEU A 265 4.83 -0.33 17.37
N TRP A 266 4.38 0.84 16.95
CA TRP A 266 4.36 2.01 17.82
C TRP A 266 3.39 1.82 19.00
N LEU A 267 3.87 2.23 20.17
CA LEU A 267 3.13 2.27 21.42
C LEU A 267 2.87 3.75 21.75
N ASN A 268 1.72 4.03 22.36
CA ASN A 268 1.48 5.34 22.97
C ASN A 268 2.24 5.48 24.31
N ASP A 269 2.08 6.62 24.98
CA ASP A 269 2.77 6.92 26.24
C ASP A 269 2.37 5.95 27.38
N GLU A 270 1.20 5.32 27.28
CA GLU A 270 0.71 4.30 28.20
C GLU A 270 1.23 2.89 27.88
N GLY A 271 2.04 2.72 26.83
CA GLY A 271 2.55 1.40 26.42
C GLY A 271 1.50 0.53 25.75
N ILE A 272 0.51 1.14 25.10
CA ILE A 272 -0.59 0.47 24.39
C ILE A 272 -0.42 0.66 22.88
N TYR A 273 -0.62 -0.40 22.10
CA TYR A 273 -0.64 -0.32 20.65
C TYR A 273 -1.87 0.45 20.14
N GLU A 274 -1.67 1.34 19.17
CA GLU A 274 -2.74 2.05 18.45
C GLU A 274 -3.72 1.05 17.81
N LEU A 275 -3.19 -0.06 17.27
CA LEU A 275 -3.95 -1.16 16.70
C LEU A 275 -4.27 -2.22 17.76
N SER A 276 -5.52 -2.65 17.76
CA SER A 276 -6.03 -3.76 18.56
C SER A 276 -6.20 -5.00 17.69
N PHE A 277 -5.62 -6.11 18.15
CA PHE A 277 -5.65 -7.42 17.47
C PHE A 277 -6.54 -8.44 18.18
N ASP A 278 -7.00 -8.12 19.39
CA ASP A 278 -7.67 -9.05 20.30
C ASP A 278 -9.18 -8.75 20.43
N ASP A 279 -9.64 -7.55 20.06
CA ASP A 279 -11.05 -7.17 20.14
C ASP A 279 -11.95 -7.94 19.16
N ASP A 280 -11.38 -8.38 18.03
CA ASP A 280 -12.06 -9.15 17.00
C ASP A 280 -11.03 -10.09 16.33
N ALA A 281 -11.33 -11.38 16.30
CA ALA A 281 -10.43 -12.40 15.73
C ALA A 281 -10.28 -12.27 14.21
N GLU A 282 -11.28 -11.71 13.54
CA GLU A 282 -11.31 -11.53 12.09
C GLU A 282 -10.97 -10.09 11.67
N ASP A 283 -10.61 -9.18 12.59
CA ASP A 283 -10.34 -7.78 12.25
C ASP A 283 -9.03 -7.27 12.88
N ILE A 284 -8.61 -6.09 12.43
CA ILE A 284 -7.60 -5.26 13.07
C ILE A 284 -8.28 -3.92 13.32
N ARG A 285 -8.47 -3.58 14.59
CA ARG A 285 -9.26 -2.40 14.98
C ARG A 285 -8.36 -1.27 15.45
N LEU A 286 -8.81 -0.03 15.31
CA LEU A 286 -8.22 1.10 16.02
C LEU A 286 -8.89 1.22 17.37
N ARG A 287 -8.09 1.51 18.40
CA ARG A 287 -8.62 1.81 19.73
C ARG A 287 -9.35 3.15 19.69
N ASP A 288 -10.58 3.15 20.15
CA ASP A 288 -11.39 4.37 20.26
C ASP A 288 -11.17 5.03 21.63
N GLU A 289 -10.12 5.84 21.74
CA GLU A 289 -9.75 6.54 22.98
C GLU A 289 -10.86 7.48 23.48
N ALA A 290 -11.69 8.02 22.57
CA ALA A 290 -12.73 8.99 22.89
C ALA A 290 -13.95 8.38 23.61
N ASN A 291 -14.15 7.07 23.55
CA ASN A 291 -15.37 6.40 24.05
C ASN A 291 -15.15 5.47 25.25
N GLN A 292 -13.96 5.44 25.85
CA GLN A 292 -13.74 4.70 27.11
C GLN A 292 -14.32 5.43 28.35
N GLY A 293 -14.74 6.69 28.22
CA GLY A 293 -15.38 7.46 29.28
C GLY A 293 -16.89 7.63 29.07
N ASP A 294 -17.68 7.18 30.05
CA ASP A 294 -19.11 7.49 30.28
C ASP A 294 -20.18 6.87 29.35
N MET A 295 -20.33 5.54 29.46
CA MET A 295 -21.47 4.80 28.90
C MET A 295 -22.63 4.64 29.90
N LYS A 296 -23.22 5.75 30.35
CA LYS A 296 -24.51 5.71 31.08
C LYS A 296 -25.42 6.89 30.68
N LYS A 297 -26.02 6.85 29.47
CA LYS A 297 -27.42 7.30 29.18
C LYS A 297 -27.86 7.42 27.70
N LEU A 298 -27.04 7.19 26.67
CA LEU A 298 -27.37 7.47 25.25
C LEU A 298 -27.48 6.23 24.31
N HIS A 299 -27.95 5.10 24.82
CA HIS A 299 -27.68 3.76 24.25
C HIS A 299 -28.20 3.51 22.81
N LYS A 300 -29.41 3.94 22.41
CA LYS A 300 -29.99 3.45 21.13
C LYS A 300 -29.46 4.17 19.88
N LYS A 301 -29.40 5.51 19.88
CA LYS A 301 -28.91 6.29 18.72
C LYS A 301 -27.39 6.17 18.55
N ALA A 302 -26.64 6.09 19.66
CA ALA A 302 -25.19 5.89 19.61
C ALA A 302 -24.84 4.52 19.02
N VAL A 303 -25.53 3.45 19.45
CA VAL A 303 -25.33 2.10 18.89
C VAL A 303 -25.70 2.05 17.40
N GLN A 304 -26.78 2.72 16.99
CA GLN A 304 -27.17 2.78 15.58
C GLN A 304 -26.11 3.52 14.74
N LEU A 305 -25.58 4.64 15.23
CA LEU A 305 -24.47 5.34 14.56
C LEU A 305 -23.22 4.46 14.47
N GLN A 306 -22.86 3.77 15.56
CA GLN A 306 -21.69 2.89 15.61
C GLN A 306 -21.81 1.69 14.66
N SER A 307 -23.04 1.23 14.40
CA SER A 307 -23.29 0.16 13.43
C SER A 307 -23.20 0.60 11.98
N HIS A 308 -23.33 1.90 11.70
CA HIS A 308 -23.30 2.43 10.34
C HIS A 308 -21.88 2.39 9.76
N ILE A 309 -21.79 2.13 8.45
CA ILE A 309 -20.52 1.88 7.75
C ILE A 309 -19.52 3.05 7.90
N SER A 310 -20.00 4.29 7.85
CA SER A 310 -19.22 5.51 8.09
C SER A 310 -18.45 5.52 9.42
N TYR A 311 -19.09 5.03 10.49
CA TYR A 311 -18.41 4.91 11.78
C TYR A 311 -17.47 3.71 11.78
N ARG A 312 -17.94 2.55 11.29
CA ARG A 312 -17.16 1.31 11.27
C ARG A 312 -15.84 1.46 10.51
N MET A 313 -15.82 2.15 9.37
CA MET A 313 -14.61 2.38 8.59
C MET A 313 -13.53 3.16 9.33
N ARG A 314 -13.88 3.97 10.34
CA ARG A 314 -12.89 4.69 11.16
C ARG A 314 -12.11 3.77 12.08
N TYR A 315 -12.72 2.68 12.53
CA TYR A 315 -12.21 1.86 13.63
C TYR A 315 -12.02 0.38 13.31
N SER A 316 -12.56 -0.11 12.19
CA SER A 316 -12.48 -1.51 11.77
C SER A 316 -11.79 -1.55 10.40
N LEU A 317 -10.60 -2.15 10.33
CA LEU A 317 -9.85 -2.25 9.08
C LEU A 317 -10.63 -3.04 8.04
N ARG A 318 -11.35 -4.09 8.45
CA ARG A 318 -12.21 -4.90 7.58
C ARG A 318 -13.24 -4.03 6.84
N ALA A 319 -13.97 -3.20 7.58
CA ALA A 319 -14.93 -2.26 7.00
C ALA A 319 -14.25 -1.26 6.07
N TYR A 320 -13.11 -0.68 6.48
CA TYR A 320 -12.39 0.28 5.64
C TYR A 320 -11.92 -0.35 4.31
N VAL A 321 -11.27 -1.52 4.39
CA VAL A 321 -10.76 -2.25 3.24
C VAL A 321 -11.89 -2.72 2.32
N SER A 322 -13.06 -3.06 2.86
CA SER A 322 -14.23 -3.44 2.05
C SER A 322 -14.68 -2.36 1.08
N MET A 323 -14.48 -1.09 1.43
CA MET A 323 -14.83 0.10 0.63
C MET A 323 -13.61 0.77 -0.01
N LEU A 324 -12.41 0.21 0.16
CA LEU A 324 -11.19 0.87 -0.29
C LEU A 324 -11.12 1.01 -1.81
N TYR A 325 -11.78 0.09 -2.51
CA TYR A 325 -11.86 0.06 -3.97
C TYR A 325 -13.31 0.07 -4.45
N LEU A 326 -13.62 0.94 -5.41
CA LEU A 326 -14.97 1.14 -5.93
C LEU A 326 -15.46 -0.04 -6.79
N LYS A 327 -14.65 -0.42 -7.77
CA LYS A 327 -14.88 -1.51 -8.71
C LYS A 327 -14.50 -2.83 -8.05
N LYS A 328 -15.42 -3.79 -8.13
CA LYS A 328 -15.22 -5.12 -7.57
C LYS A 328 -14.09 -5.86 -8.31
N PHE A 329 -13.26 -6.56 -7.55
CA PHE A 329 -12.23 -7.41 -8.13
C PHE A 329 -12.84 -8.69 -8.68
N SER A 330 -12.42 -9.11 -9.87
CA SER A 330 -12.86 -10.38 -10.48
C SER A 330 -12.02 -11.57 -10.00
N ASN A 331 -10.70 -11.41 -9.99
CA ASN A 331 -9.73 -12.49 -9.72
C ASN A 331 -8.75 -12.15 -8.59
N PHE A 332 -9.07 -11.16 -7.76
CA PHE A 332 -8.22 -10.72 -6.66
C PHE A 332 -9.00 -10.65 -5.34
N GLN A 333 -8.39 -11.09 -4.24
CA GLN A 333 -8.99 -11.09 -2.92
C GLN A 333 -8.10 -10.42 -1.88
N ILE A 334 -8.71 -9.58 -1.06
CA ILE A 334 -8.06 -9.09 0.15
C ILE A 334 -8.49 -10.00 1.30
N ILE A 335 -7.53 -10.63 1.95
CA ILE A 335 -7.74 -11.57 3.05
C ILE A 335 -7.21 -10.90 4.32
N LEU A 336 -8.08 -10.64 5.28
CA LEU A 336 -7.72 -10.03 6.55
C LEU A 336 -7.88 -11.07 7.65
N ARG A 337 -6.87 -11.27 8.50
CA ARG A 337 -6.91 -12.22 9.63
C ARG A 337 -7.44 -13.61 9.21
N GLY A 338 -6.90 -14.15 8.12
CA GLY A 338 -7.31 -15.44 7.55
C GLY A 338 -8.66 -15.49 6.82
N LYS A 339 -9.46 -14.40 6.82
CA LYS A 339 -10.79 -14.39 6.19
C LYS A 339 -10.89 -13.36 5.05
N PRO A 340 -11.37 -13.77 3.85
CA PRO A 340 -11.64 -12.84 2.75
C PRO A 340 -12.52 -11.66 3.20
N VAL A 341 -12.21 -10.48 2.68
CA VAL A 341 -12.99 -9.25 2.90
C VAL A 341 -13.98 -9.12 1.75
N ASP A 342 -15.27 -9.16 2.07
CA ASP A 342 -16.32 -8.91 1.09
C ASP A 342 -16.32 -7.43 0.72
N GLN A 343 -16.19 -7.12 -0.57
CA GLN A 343 -16.22 -5.73 -1.04
C GLN A 343 -17.62 -5.14 -0.90
N PHE A 344 -17.68 -4.00 -0.25
CA PHE A 344 -18.90 -3.26 0.04
C PHE A 344 -18.97 -2.04 -0.88
N ASN A 345 -20.07 -1.90 -1.61
CA ASN A 345 -20.35 -0.71 -2.40
C ASN A 345 -21.47 0.07 -1.73
N ILE A 346 -21.18 1.29 -1.27
CA ILE A 346 -22.17 2.11 -0.58
C ILE A 346 -23.34 2.51 -1.49
N ALA A 347 -23.12 2.58 -2.81
CA ALA A 347 -24.17 2.87 -3.79
C ALA A 347 -25.32 1.86 -3.70
N ASP A 348 -25.02 0.60 -3.39
CA ASP A 348 -25.99 -0.49 -3.26
C ASP A 348 -26.87 -0.33 -1.99
N GLU A 349 -26.43 0.51 -1.05
CA GLU A 349 -27.11 0.82 0.20
C GLU A 349 -27.87 2.15 0.18
N LEU A 350 -27.97 2.80 -0.99
CA LEU A 350 -28.72 4.04 -1.16
C LEU A 350 -30.17 3.78 -1.59
N ASN A 351 -31.11 4.40 -0.87
CA ASN A 351 -32.49 4.58 -1.29
C ASN A 351 -32.63 5.78 -2.23
N TYR A 352 -33.53 5.67 -3.20
CA TYR A 352 -33.83 6.72 -4.19
C TYR A 352 -32.58 7.21 -4.94
N SER A 353 -31.70 6.27 -5.31
CA SER A 353 -30.46 6.59 -5.99
C SER A 353 -30.68 7.17 -7.40
N GLN A 354 -29.86 8.14 -7.77
CA GLN A 354 -29.86 8.80 -9.07
C GLN A 354 -28.41 8.96 -9.55
N ILE A 355 -28.18 8.80 -10.85
CA ILE A 355 -26.85 9.04 -11.43
C ILE A 355 -26.86 10.45 -12.04
N VAL A 356 -25.96 11.29 -11.56
CA VAL A 356 -25.74 12.66 -12.02
C VAL A 356 -24.38 12.70 -12.73
N SER A 357 -24.27 13.43 -13.84
CA SER A 357 -23.00 13.67 -14.50
C SER A 357 -22.45 15.04 -14.12
N TYR A 358 -21.19 15.09 -13.71
CA TYR A 358 -20.44 16.31 -13.49
C TYR A 358 -19.37 16.45 -14.57
N ARG A 359 -19.31 17.61 -15.22
CA ARG A 359 -18.26 17.94 -16.18
C ARG A 359 -17.43 19.11 -15.65
N PRO A 360 -16.16 18.88 -15.28
CA PRO A 360 -15.30 19.96 -14.83
C PRO A 360 -15.00 20.91 -16.00
N GLN A 361 -15.12 22.21 -15.76
CA GLN A 361 -14.72 23.23 -16.72
C GLN A 361 -13.19 23.37 -16.71
N LEU A 362 -12.52 22.61 -17.58
CA LEU A 362 -11.07 22.70 -17.79
C LEU A 362 -10.76 23.75 -18.87
N ALA A 363 -9.54 24.31 -18.85
CA ALA A 363 -9.10 25.28 -19.85
C ALA A 363 -9.15 24.67 -21.28
N MET A 364 -9.47 25.52 -22.26
CA MET A 364 -9.70 25.15 -23.66
C MET A 364 -8.64 24.17 -24.22
N GLY A 365 -9.08 23.00 -24.67
CA GLY A 365 -8.24 22.02 -25.38
C GLY A 365 -7.99 20.68 -24.67
N SER A 366 -8.56 20.45 -23.49
CA SER A 366 -8.55 19.13 -22.84
C SER A 366 -9.88 18.39 -23.08
N ASN A 367 -9.82 17.09 -23.38
CA ASN A 367 -11.02 16.26 -23.50
C ASN A 367 -11.77 16.28 -22.16
N GLU A 368 -13.05 16.63 -22.18
CA GLU A 368 -13.91 16.67 -20.98
C GLU A 368 -14.10 15.24 -20.43
N ALA A 369 -13.37 14.88 -19.37
CA ALA A 369 -13.69 13.69 -18.59
C ALA A 369 -14.99 13.93 -17.80
N ALA A 370 -16.08 13.32 -18.23
CA ALA A 370 -17.34 13.36 -17.50
C ALA A 370 -17.26 12.43 -16.29
N VAL A 371 -17.48 12.98 -15.11
CA VAL A 371 -17.51 12.23 -13.85
C VAL A 371 -18.94 11.78 -13.60
N LEU A 372 -19.16 10.48 -13.45
CA LEU A 372 -20.45 9.94 -13.05
C LEU A 372 -20.54 9.91 -11.52
N THR A 373 -21.72 10.29 -11.03
CA THR A 373 -21.96 10.50 -9.61
C THR A 373 -23.27 9.83 -9.18
N THR A 374 -23.19 8.79 -8.34
CA THR A 374 -24.39 8.16 -7.78
C THR A 374 -24.81 8.88 -6.50
N ILE A 375 -26.03 9.40 -6.47
CA ILE A 375 -26.56 10.18 -5.36
C ILE A 375 -27.79 9.52 -4.75
N GLY A 376 -27.87 9.40 -3.43
CA GLY A 376 -29.09 8.90 -2.78
C GLY A 376 -29.15 9.18 -1.27
N PHE A 377 -30.11 8.54 -0.61
CA PHE A 377 -30.27 8.59 0.85
C PHE A 377 -29.84 7.26 1.45
N ILE A 378 -29.10 7.28 2.57
CA ILE A 378 -28.84 6.05 3.32
C ILE A 378 -30.15 5.39 3.77
N LYS A 379 -30.18 4.05 3.86
CA LYS A 379 -31.38 3.30 4.27
C LYS A 379 -31.89 3.68 5.65
N GLU A 380 -31.01 4.11 6.53
CA GLU A 380 -31.31 4.52 7.89
C GLU A 380 -31.91 5.94 7.98
N ALA A 381 -31.95 6.70 6.89
CA ALA A 381 -32.54 8.03 6.89
C ALA A 381 -34.07 7.97 7.10
N PRO A 382 -34.67 8.90 7.87
CA PRO A 382 -34.05 10.05 8.54
C PRO A 382 -33.58 9.75 9.98
N ASN A 383 -33.58 8.48 10.42
CA ASN A 383 -33.29 8.11 11.81
C ASN A 383 -31.82 8.35 12.19
N LEU A 384 -30.93 8.30 11.20
CA LEU A 384 -29.51 8.57 11.35
C LEU A 384 -29.11 9.79 10.55
N ASN A 385 -28.41 10.74 11.19
CA ASN A 385 -27.96 11.98 10.58
C ASN A 385 -26.53 11.84 10.02
N VAL A 386 -26.33 10.87 9.13
CA VAL A 386 -25.04 10.70 8.44
C VAL A 386 -25.21 11.20 7.02
N SER A 387 -24.35 12.12 6.58
CA SER A 387 -24.32 12.65 5.22
C SER A 387 -22.90 12.92 4.79
N GLY A 388 -22.61 12.85 3.48
CA GLY A 388 -21.22 12.87 3.06
C GLY A 388 -20.93 12.50 1.61
N PHE A 389 -19.65 12.48 1.26
CA PHE A 389 -19.16 12.17 -0.09
C PHE A 389 -18.02 11.17 0.01
N ASN A 390 -18.09 10.10 -0.80
CA ASN A 390 -16.97 9.21 -1.01
C ASN A 390 -16.33 9.54 -2.36
N VAL A 391 -15.07 9.95 -2.31
CA VAL A 391 -14.33 10.35 -3.51
C VAL A 391 -13.30 9.28 -3.80
N TYR A 392 -13.42 8.65 -4.96
CA TYR A 392 -12.44 7.70 -5.47
C TYR A 392 -11.59 8.35 -6.56
N HIS A 393 -10.34 7.91 -6.65
CA HIS A 393 -9.43 8.27 -7.74
C HIS A 393 -8.71 6.99 -8.18
N LYS A 394 -8.78 6.65 -9.48
CA LYS A 394 -8.19 5.41 -10.02
C LYS A 394 -8.62 4.19 -9.22
N ASN A 395 -9.93 4.04 -9.04
CA ASN A 395 -10.54 2.97 -8.25
C ASN A 395 -10.24 3.01 -6.74
N ARG A 396 -9.47 3.97 -6.21
CA ARG A 396 -9.02 4.00 -4.81
C ARG A 396 -9.73 5.10 -4.02
N LEU A 397 -10.32 4.76 -2.87
CA LEU A 397 -10.99 5.71 -1.99
C LEU A 397 -9.98 6.72 -1.42
N ILE A 398 -10.13 8.00 -1.73
CA ILE A 398 -9.23 9.07 -1.28
C ILE A 398 -9.80 9.83 -0.10
N LYS A 399 -11.10 10.10 -0.13
CA LYS A 399 -11.76 10.93 0.88
C LYS A 399 -13.12 10.38 1.23
N ILE A 400 -13.34 10.26 2.53
CA ILE A 400 -14.65 10.08 3.14
C ILE A 400 -14.98 11.42 3.79
N SER A 401 -15.81 12.22 3.15
CA SER A 401 -16.28 13.49 3.71
C SER A 401 -17.55 13.19 4.50
N GLU A 402 -17.54 13.32 5.81
CA GLU A 402 -18.73 13.08 6.61
C GLU A 402 -19.09 14.31 7.43
N LYS A 403 -20.38 14.64 7.43
CA LYS A 403 -21.01 15.36 8.53
C LYS A 403 -21.79 14.33 9.35
N LEU A 404 -21.29 14.06 10.55
CA LEU A 404 -21.96 13.28 11.59
C LEU A 404 -22.85 14.21 12.43
#